data_AF-A0A848NYR7-F1
#
_entry.id   AF-A0A848NYR7-F1
#
_cell.length_a   1.000
_cell.length_b   1.000
_cell.length_c   1.000
_cell.angle_alpha   90.00
_cell.angle_beta   90.00
_cell.angle_gamma   90.00
#
_symmetry.space_group_name_H-M   'P 1'
#
loop_
_entity.id
_entity.type
_entity.pdbx_description
1 polymer ?
#
loop_
_entity_poly.entity_id
_entity_poly.type
_entity_poly.pdbx_seq_one_letter_code
_entity_poly.pdbx_strand_id
1 'polypeptide(L)'
;MKTEAYVEHGKWVTDHIAPINAIMTISTAILIPILDFLRPYFPYIGYVAGLAVLVFLALLIMKVLGFPKERQLHSSIVLCSGVCAAAFSVGAIASARHADQGGAIAASAPWVANLQKTLLDIKNGKSDDPRVELKNIGVEWKPGNFLQASKDGDLRVLELFLKGGMPVSAGFTDQQLPFYVVAENFPKAKDQLKLFKQYGVDLNDQHLVALVHANPSEQPPNLYAVAKDNGHEELASYLAELGVKTDGYAAWKKEEEERKRNNNFHPGI
;
A
#
# COMPACT_ATOMS: atom_id res chain seq x y z
N MET A 1 27.66 -31.65 -54.88
CA MET A 1 26.56 -32.56 -54.47
C MET A 1 26.64 -32.77 -52.98
N LYS A 2 25.64 -32.33 -52.19
CA LYS A 2 25.53 -32.75 -50.79
C LYS A 2 25.13 -34.22 -50.82
N THR A 3 25.94 -35.10 -50.24
CA THR A 3 25.65 -36.54 -50.18
C THR A 3 24.32 -36.74 -49.46
N GLU A 4 23.51 -37.72 -49.90
CA GLU A 4 22.20 -38.02 -49.31
C GLU A 4 22.29 -38.21 -47.78
N ALA A 5 23.40 -38.78 -47.30
CA ALA A 5 23.72 -38.91 -45.88
C ALA A 5 23.79 -37.56 -45.12
N TYR A 6 24.28 -36.48 -45.74
CA TYR A 6 24.32 -35.15 -45.12
C TYR A 6 22.91 -34.55 -44.98
N VAL A 7 22.04 -34.81 -45.96
CA VAL A 7 20.64 -34.34 -45.95
C VAL A 7 19.82 -35.15 -44.94
N GLU A 8 20.05 -36.46 -44.86
CA GLU A 8 19.39 -37.36 -43.91
C GLU A 8 19.82 -37.07 -42.46
N HIS A 9 21.11 -36.84 -42.22
CA HIS A 9 21.61 -36.44 -40.91
C HIS A 9 21.12 -35.05 -40.49
N GLY A 10 21.07 -34.09 -41.44
CA GLY A 10 20.50 -32.77 -41.20
C GLY A 10 19.02 -32.83 -40.81
N LYS A 11 18.22 -33.64 -41.51
CA LYS A 11 16.81 -33.88 -41.16
C LYS A 11 16.65 -34.53 -39.80
N TRP A 12 17.51 -35.50 -39.46
CA TRP A 12 17.46 -36.12 -38.13
C TRP A 12 17.72 -35.11 -37.01
N VAL A 13 18.71 -34.22 -37.17
CA VAL A 13 18.99 -33.16 -36.20
C VAL A 13 17.84 -32.16 -36.09
N THR A 14 17.27 -31.69 -37.20
CA THR A 14 16.17 -30.72 -37.17
C THR A 14 14.87 -31.31 -36.65
N ASP A 15 14.58 -32.56 -36.96
CA ASP A 15 13.27 -33.16 -36.66
C ASP A 15 13.25 -33.79 -35.26
N HIS A 16 14.41 -34.15 -34.70
CA HIS A 16 14.48 -34.86 -33.41
C HIS A 16 15.25 -34.09 -32.34
N ILE A 17 16.38 -33.44 -32.66
CA ILE A 17 17.20 -32.75 -31.64
C ILE A 17 16.69 -31.33 -31.39
N ALA A 18 16.37 -30.58 -32.45
CA ALA A 18 15.95 -29.19 -32.29
C ALA A 18 14.68 -29.01 -31.44
N PRO A 19 13.61 -29.83 -31.59
CA PRO A 19 12.43 -29.72 -30.74
C PRO A 19 12.72 -30.09 -29.28
N ILE A 20 13.60 -31.06 -29.03
CA ILE A 20 14.00 -31.45 -27.67
C ILE A 20 14.77 -30.32 -26.99
N ASN A 21 15.73 -29.72 -27.70
CA ASN A 21 16.48 -28.57 -27.18
C ASN A 21 15.58 -27.36 -26.92
N ALA A 22 14.59 -27.11 -27.79
CA ALA A 22 13.61 -26.05 -27.59
C ALA A 22 12.75 -26.30 -26.34
N ILE A 23 12.22 -27.51 -26.17
CA ILE A 23 11.40 -27.87 -25.00
C ILE A 23 12.23 -27.79 -23.72
N MET A 24 13.47 -28.30 -23.72
CA MET A 24 14.36 -28.19 -22.58
C MET A 24 14.63 -26.72 -22.24
N THR A 25 14.99 -25.91 -23.23
CA THR A 25 15.30 -24.48 -23.03
C THR A 25 14.10 -23.72 -22.48
N ILE A 26 12.90 -23.91 -23.05
CA ILE A 26 11.68 -23.25 -22.56
C ILE A 26 11.37 -23.70 -21.13
N SER A 27 11.45 -25.01 -20.87
CA SER A 27 11.12 -25.57 -19.56
C SER A 27 12.11 -25.13 -18.48
N THR A 28 13.41 -25.14 -18.76
CA THR A 28 14.44 -24.91 -17.75
C THR A 28 14.88 -23.45 -17.66
N ALA A 29 14.99 -22.74 -18.79
CA ALA A 29 15.50 -21.38 -18.81
C ALA A 29 14.41 -20.32 -18.65
N ILE A 30 13.14 -20.66 -18.94
CA ILE A 30 12.02 -19.71 -18.85
C ILE A 30 11.09 -20.09 -17.70
N LEU A 31 10.58 -21.33 -17.68
CA LEU A 31 9.53 -21.70 -16.73
C LEU A 31 10.03 -21.77 -15.28
N ILE A 32 11.23 -22.32 -15.02
CA ILE A 32 11.80 -22.35 -13.66
C ILE A 32 11.99 -20.94 -13.10
N PRO A 33 12.62 -19.99 -13.81
CA PRO A 33 12.74 -18.61 -13.32
C PRO A 33 11.40 -17.92 -13.06
N ILE A 34 10.41 -18.12 -13.93
CA ILE A 34 9.07 -17.54 -13.73
C ILE A 34 8.42 -18.12 -12.49
N LEU A 35 8.47 -19.44 -12.30
CA LEU A 35 7.89 -20.09 -11.12
C LEU A 35 8.60 -19.69 -9.83
N ASP A 36 9.92 -19.49 -9.88
CA ASP A 36 10.69 -18.97 -8.75
C ASP A 36 10.30 -17.52 -8.42
N PHE A 37 10.18 -16.66 -9.43
CA PHE A 37 9.71 -15.27 -9.27
C PHE A 37 8.27 -15.19 -8.75
N LEU A 38 7.41 -16.12 -9.14
CA LEU A 38 6.02 -16.16 -8.70
C LEU A 38 5.83 -16.89 -7.38
N ARG A 39 6.90 -17.42 -6.76
CA ARG A 39 6.83 -18.21 -5.52
C ARG A 39 6.01 -17.55 -4.41
N PRO A 40 6.11 -16.24 -4.13
CA PRO A 40 5.28 -15.60 -3.10
C PRO A 40 3.77 -15.77 -3.33
N TYR A 41 3.34 -15.96 -4.58
CA TYR A 41 1.94 -16.20 -4.96
C TYR A 41 1.63 -17.68 -5.17
N PHE A 42 2.62 -18.46 -5.63
CA PHE A 42 2.49 -19.86 -5.97
C PHE A 42 3.55 -20.68 -5.22
N PRO A 43 3.32 -21.01 -3.93
CA PRO A 43 4.21 -21.90 -3.17
C PRO A 43 4.21 -23.36 -3.68
N TYR A 44 3.54 -23.61 -4.81
CA TYR A 44 3.32 -24.92 -5.39
C TYR A 44 4.44 -25.38 -6.34
N ILE A 45 5.57 -24.67 -6.44
CA ILE A 45 6.71 -25.08 -7.28
C ILE A 45 7.18 -26.52 -6.96
N GLY A 46 7.07 -26.94 -5.69
CA GLY A 46 7.32 -28.31 -5.26
C GLY A 46 6.34 -29.33 -5.86
N TYR A 47 5.06 -28.99 -6.02
CA TYR A 47 4.08 -29.87 -6.67
C TYR A 47 4.30 -29.95 -8.18
N VAL A 48 4.71 -28.86 -8.83
CA VAL A 48 5.08 -28.86 -10.26
C VAL A 48 6.31 -29.75 -10.48
N ALA A 49 7.32 -29.65 -9.62
CA ALA A 49 8.49 -30.52 -9.65
C ALA A 49 8.10 -32.00 -9.40
N GLY A 50 7.25 -32.26 -8.40
CA GLY A 50 6.73 -33.59 -8.11
C GLY A 50 5.97 -34.20 -9.29
N LEU A 51 5.11 -33.43 -9.94
CA LEU A 51 4.38 -33.86 -11.13
C LEU A 51 5.31 -34.15 -12.31
N ALA A 52 6.33 -33.33 -12.53
CA ALA A 52 7.34 -33.59 -13.57
C ALA A 52 8.09 -34.91 -13.33
N VAL A 53 8.45 -35.21 -12.08
CA VAL A 53 9.07 -36.49 -11.70
C VAL A 53 8.11 -37.66 -11.92
N LEU A 54 6.84 -37.53 -11.54
CA LEU A 54 5.84 -38.58 -11.75
C LEU A 54 5.63 -38.90 -13.24
N VAL A 55 5.56 -37.87 -14.09
CA VAL A 55 5.46 -38.04 -15.55
C VAL A 55 6.70 -38.75 -16.10
N PHE A 56 7.90 -38.36 -15.66
CA PHE A 56 9.13 -39.05 -16.06
C PHE A 56 9.11 -40.53 -15.65
N LEU A 57 8.75 -40.84 -14.40
CA LEU A 57 8.67 -42.22 -13.92
C LEU A 57 7.65 -43.04 -14.71
N ALA A 58 6.48 -42.47 -15.03
CA ALA A 58 5.48 -43.12 -15.83
C ALA A 58 6.00 -43.45 -17.25
N LEU A 59 6.68 -42.50 -17.91
CA LEU A 59 7.28 -42.70 -19.23
C LEU A 59 8.43 -43.73 -19.20
N LEU A 60 9.24 -43.72 -18.13
CA LEU A 60 10.31 -44.69 -17.93
C LEU A 60 9.75 -46.11 -17.76
N ILE A 61 8.70 -46.26 -16.93
CA ILE A 61 8.02 -47.55 -16.73
C ILE A 61 7.40 -48.04 -18.04
N MET A 62 6.69 -47.17 -18.77
CA MET A 62 6.13 -47.51 -20.08
C MET A 62 7.21 -47.98 -21.06
N LYS A 63 8.39 -47.33 -21.07
CA LYS A 63 9.52 -47.72 -21.91
C LYS A 63 10.10 -49.08 -21.51
N VAL A 64 10.31 -49.33 -20.22
CA VAL A 64 10.89 -50.59 -19.70
C VAL A 64 9.95 -51.77 -19.90
N LEU A 65 8.64 -51.57 -19.70
CA LEU A 65 7.62 -52.61 -19.87
C LEU A 65 7.18 -52.79 -21.33
N GLY A 66 7.67 -51.97 -22.26
CA GLY A 66 7.31 -52.04 -23.67
C GLY A 66 5.84 -51.67 -23.97
N PHE A 67 5.24 -50.81 -23.14
CA PHE A 67 3.88 -50.30 -23.34
C PHE A 67 3.92 -48.91 -24.02
N PRO A 68 3.06 -48.63 -25.01
CA PRO A 68 2.13 -49.54 -25.69
C PRO A 68 2.83 -50.47 -26.71
N LYS A 69 2.35 -51.71 -26.83
CA LYS A 69 2.93 -52.77 -27.68
C LYS A 69 3.04 -52.40 -29.17
N GLU A 70 2.25 -51.44 -29.65
CA GLU A 70 2.20 -51.05 -31.06
C GLU A 70 3.06 -49.81 -31.40
N ARG A 71 3.51 -49.05 -30.40
CA ARG A 71 4.36 -47.87 -30.59
C ARG A 71 5.35 -47.78 -29.45
N GLN A 72 6.58 -48.22 -29.68
CA GLN A 72 7.64 -48.05 -28.68
C GLN A 72 7.92 -46.56 -28.46
N LEU A 73 7.87 -46.12 -27.20
CA LEU A 73 8.30 -44.78 -26.81
C LEU A 73 9.75 -44.54 -27.24
N HIS A 74 10.02 -43.43 -27.93
CA HIS A 74 11.37 -43.05 -28.29
C HIS A 74 12.19 -42.74 -27.03
N SER A 75 13.40 -43.28 -26.95
CA SER A 75 14.30 -43.06 -25.79
C SER A 75 14.62 -41.58 -25.55
N SER A 76 14.54 -40.77 -26.61
CA SER A 76 14.74 -39.31 -26.55
C SER A 76 13.68 -38.59 -25.71
N ILE A 77 12.43 -39.07 -25.70
CA ILE A 77 11.34 -38.50 -24.88
C ILE A 77 11.57 -38.79 -23.39
N VAL A 78 12.02 -40.01 -23.09
CA VAL A 78 12.33 -40.43 -21.71
C VAL A 78 13.53 -39.65 -21.17
N LEU A 79 14.58 -39.48 -21.99
CA LEU A 79 15.73 -38.65 -21.63
C LEU A 79 15.35 -37.18 -21.42
N CYS A 80 14.57 -36.58 -22.34
CA CYS A 80 14.12 -35.20 -22.22
C CYS A 80 13.30 -34.97 -20.95
N SER A 81 12.31 -35.85 -20.69
CA SER A 81 11.49 -35.76 -19.47
C SER A 81 12.32 -35.95 -18.19
N GLY A 82 13.34 -36.81 -18.21
CA GLY A 82 14.27 -36.98 -17.10
C GLY A 82 15.10 -35.73 -16.81
N VAL A 83 15.65 -35.11 -17.85
CA VAL A 83 16.40 -33.84 -17.73
C VAL A 83 15.49 -32.72 -17.18
N CYS A 84 14.27 -32.60 -17.72
CA CYS A 84 13.30 -31.63 -17.21
C CYS A 84 12.95 -31.90 -15.74
N ALA A 85 12.63 -33.15 -15.37
CA ALA A 85 12.30 -33.51 -13.98
C ALA A 85 13.44 -33.18 -13.00
N ALA A 86 14.69 -33.45 -13.39
CA ALA A 86 15.86 -33.09 -12.60
C ALA A 86 15.99 -31.56 -12.45
N ALA A 87 15.87 -30.82 -13.55
CA ALA A 87 15.96 -29.36 -13.52
C ALA A 87 14.87 -28.72 -12.65
N PHE A 88 13.60 -29.15 -12.79
CA PHE A 88 12.52 -28.66 -11.93
C PHE A 88 12.73 -29.01 -10.47
N SER A 89 13.25 -30.21 -10.17
CA SER A 89 13.55 -30.62 -8.79
C SER A 89 14.64 -29.73 -8.18
N VAL A 90 15.74 -29.50 -8.90
CA VAL A 90 16.83 -28.61 -8.43
C VAL A 90 16.34 -27.18 -8.28
N GLY A 91 15.59 -26.67 -9.26
CA GLY A 91 14.99 -25.34 -9.20
C GLY A 91 14.05 -25.16 -8.01
N ALA A 92 13.17 -26.14 -7.77
CA ALA A 92 12.24 -26.12 -6.64
C ALA A 92 12.96 -26.16 -5.29
N ILE A 93 14.02 -26.98 -5.15
CA ILE A 93 14.83 -27.07 -3.93
C ILE A 93 15.59 -25.76 -3.69
N ALA A 94 16.27 -25.23 -4.71
CA ALA A 94 17.00 -23.97 -4.61
C ALA A 94 16.04 -22.82 -4.23
N SER A 95 14.91 -22.73 -4.92
CA SER A 95 13.83 -21.81 -4.61
C SER A 95 13.36 -21.94 -3.15
N ALA A 96 13.24 -23.18 -2.66
CA ALA A 96 12.72 -23.45 -1.32
C ALA A 96 13.66 -23.07 -0.19
N ARG A 97 14.97 -23.19 -0.42
CA ARG A 97 15.98 -22.70 0.53
C ARG A 97 15.96 -21.19 0.71
N HIS A 98 15.44 -20.46 -0.29
CA HIS A 98 15.35 -19.01 -0.28
C HIS A 98 13.88 -18.53 -0.24
N ALA A 99 12.98 -19.33 0.33
CA ALA A 99 11.56 -19.00 0.37
C ALA A 99 11.28 -17.66 1.06
N ASP A 100 11.94 -17.40 2.19
CA ASP A 100 11.79 -16.17 2.97
C ASP A 100 12.32 -14.93 2.25
N GLN A 101 13.13 -15.12 1.20
CA GLN A 101 13.72 -14.07 0.37
C GLN A 101 12.99 -13.90 -0.98
N GLY A 102 11.87 -14.59 -1.18
CA GLY A 102 11.06 -14.50 -2.40
C GLY A 102 11.45 -15.46 -3.53
N GLY A 103 12.32 -16.44 -3.26
CA GLY A 103 12.84 -17.39 -4.24
C GLY A 103 14.36 -17.26 -4.44
N ALA A 104 14.95 -18.19 -5.19
CA ALA A 104 16.39 -18.23 -5.43
C ALA A 104 16.88 -17.04 -6.26
N ILE A 105 16.09 -16.59 -7.23
CA ILE A 105 16.43 -15.45 -8.09
C ILE A 105 16.38 -14.16 -7.28
N ALA A 106 15.33 -13.98 -6.48
CA ALA A 106 15.16 -12.83 -5.60
C ALA A 106 16.31 -12.72 -4.58
N ALA A 107 16.72 -13.85 -4.00
CA ALA A 107 17.88 -13.93 -3.12
C ALA A 107 19.20 -13.54 -3.80
N SER A 108 19.36 -13.91 -5.08
CA SER A 108 20.59 -13.65 -5.84
C SER A 108 20.66 -12.25 -6.46
N ALA A 109 19.52 -11.60 -6.70
CA ALA A 109 19.42 -10.36 -7.46
C ALA A 109 18.54 -9.33 -6.74
N PRO A 110 19.13 -8.33 -6.05
CA PRO A 110 18.38 -7.33 -5.28
C PRO A 110 17.33 -6.56 -6.10
N TRP A 111 17.59 -6.31 -7.39
CA TRP A 111 16.64 -5.63 -8.27
C TRP A 111 15.36 -6.45 -8.51
N VAL A 112 15.46 -7.78 -8.54
CA VAL A 112 14.32 -8.69 -8.68
C VAL A 112 13.49 -8.71 -7.40
N ALA A 113 14.15 -8.76 -6.23
CA ALA A 113 13.48 -8.68 -4.95
C ALA A 113 12.71 -7.36 -4.79
N ASN A 114 13.32 -6.23 -5.18
CA ASN A 114 12.65 -4.93 -5.19
C ASN A 114 11.44 -4.92 -6.14
N LEU A 115 11.58 -5.47 -7.35
CA LEU A 115 10.49 -5.57 -8.31
C LEU A 115 9.33 -6.43 -7.79
N GLN A 116 9.61 -7.60 -7.21
CA GLN A 116 8.60 -8.46 -6.58
C GLN A 116 7.90 -7.72 -5.45
N LYS A 117 8.65 -7.02 -4.59
CA LYS A 117 8.10 -6.24 -3.48
C LYS A 117 7.18 -5.12 -3.99
N THR A 118 7.60 -4.33 -4.98
CA THR A 118 6.76 -3.28 -5.56
C THR A 118 5.46 -3.84 -6.13
N LEU A 119 5.51 -4.98 -6.83
CA LEU A 119 4.31 -5.62 -7.35
C LEU A 119 3.40 -6.15 -6.23
N LEU A 120 3.97 -6.67 -5.13
CA LEU A 120 3.23 -7.10 -3.94
C LEU A 120 2.58 -5.92 -3.22
N ASP A 121 3.29 -4.81 -3.04
CA ASP A 121 2.80 -3.61 -2.36
C ASP A 121 1.65 -2.97 -3.14
N ILE A 122 1.76 -2.91 -4.48
CA ILE A 122 0.68 -2.48 -5.38
C ILE A 122 -0.56 -3.38 -5.22
N LYS A 123 -0.37 -4.72 -5.22
CA LYS A 123 -1.50 -5.67 -5.10
C LYS A 123 -2.17 -5.59 -3.73
N ASN A 124 -1.38 -5.38 -2.67
CA ASN A 124 -1.88 -5.28 -1.31
C ASN A 124 -2.48 -3.90 -1.00
N GLY A 125 -2.43 -2.97 -1.97
CA GLY A 125 -2.95 -1.62 -1.85
C GLY A 125 -2.21 -0.75 -0.85
N LYS A 126 -1.12 -1.25 -0.24
CA LYS A 126 -0.34 -0.54 0.78
C LYS A 126 0.76 0.25 0.11
N SER A 127 0.64 1.56 0.12
CA SER A 127 1.74 2.45 -0.27
C SER A 127 2.33 3.11 0.96
N ASP A 128 3.66 3.18 1.03
CA ASP A 128 4.35 4.02 2.02
C ASP A 128 4.09 5.52 1.76
N ASP A 129 3.69 5.90 0.54
CA ASP A 129 3.26 7.24 0.16
C ASP A 129 1.79 7.47 0.56
N PRO A 130 1.50 8.38 1.51
CA PRO A 130 0.13 8.64 1.97
C PRO A 130 -0.82 9.12 0.88
N ARG A 131 -0.32 9.79 -0.16
CA ARG A 131 -1.14 10.31 -1.27
C ARG A 131 -1.54 9.20 -2.21
N VAL A 132 -0.66 8.22 -2.41
CA VAL A 132 -0.97 7.01 -3.18
C VAL A 132 -1.94 6.14 -2.40
N GLU A 133 -1.74 5.98 -1.09
CA GLU A 133 -2.66 5.23 -0.23
C GLU A 133 -4.08 5.84 -0.27
N LEU A 134 -4.21 7.16 -0.15
CA LEU A 134 -5.49 7.88 -0.30
C LEU A 134 -6.15 7.56 -1.65
N LYS A 135 -5.37 7.64 -2.74
CA LYS A 135 -5.86 7.29 -4.08
C LYS A 135 -6.31 5.82 -4.17
N ASN A 136 -5.58 4.90 -3.55
CA ASN A 136 -5.90 3.47 -3.55
C ASN A 136 -7.22 3.17 -2.82
N ILE A 137 -7.54 3.94 -1.77
CA ILE A 137 -8.82 3.84 -1.05
C ILE A 137 -9.93 4.72 -1.64
N GLY A 138 -9.71 5.31 -2.83
CA GLY A 138 -10.72 6.09 -3.54
C GLY A 138 -10.91 7.52 -3.00
N VAL A 139 -9.98 8.03 -2.21
CA VAL A 139 -10.03 9.40 -1.66
C VAL A 139 -9.06 10.29 -2.43
N GLU A 140 -9.57 11.34 -3.07
CA GLU A 140 -8.73 12.31 -3.78
C GLU A 140 -8.03 13.27 -2.82
N TRP A 141 -6.80 13.69 -3.16
CA TRP A 141 -6.02 14.67 -2.40
C TRP A 141 -6.56 16.09 -2.57
N LYS A 142 -7.64 16.44 -1.84
CA LYS A 142 -8.30 17.75 -1.90
C LYS A 142 -8.74 18.22 -0.50
N PRO A 143 -8.67 19.53 -0.20
CA PRO A 143 -9.16 20.10 1.06
C PRO A 143 -10.57 19.68 1.48
N GLY A 144 -11.50 19.62 0.52
CA GLY A 144 -12.88 19.21 0.80
C GLY A 144 -12.98 17.79 1.36
N ASN A 145 -12.18 16.85 0.85
CA ASN A 145 -12.14 15.47 1.36
C ASN A 145 -11.49 15.39 2.74
N PHE A 146 -10.53 16.27 3.03
CA PHE A 146 -9.90 16.34 4.35
C PHE A 146 -10.88 16.83 5.41
N LEU A 147 -11.67 17.86 5.10
CA LEU A 147 -12.79 18.30 5.95
C LEU A 147 -13.86 17.22 6.09
N GLN A 148 -14.22 16.54 5.00
CA GLN A 148 -15.22 15.48 5.04
C GLN A 148 -14.77 14.32 5.94
N ALA A 149 -13.52 13.87 5.82
CA ALA A 149 -12.96 12.84 6.70
C ALA A 149 -12.98 13.25 8.18
N SER A 150 -12.76 14.53 8.46
CA SER A 150 -12.87 15.10 9.81
C SER A 150 -14.32 15.11 10.32
N LYS A 151 -15.29 15.48 9.48
CA LYS A 151 -16.74 15.41 9.79
C LYS A 151 -17.22 13.98 10.03
N ASP A 152 -16.66 13.02 9.31
CA ASP A 152 -17.02 11.60 9.44
C ASP A 152 -16.28 10.90 10.61
N GLY A 153 -15.28 11.55 11.20
CA GLY A 153 -14.42 10.96 12.24
C GLY A 153 -13.54 9.81 11.71
N ASP A 154 -13.20 9.83 10.42
CA ASP A 154 -12.29 8.87 9.81
C ASP A 154 -10.83 9.26 10.09
N LEU A 155 -10.35 8.81 11.25
CA LEU A 155 -8.99 9.07 11.71
C LEU A 155 -7.91 8.53 10.77
N ARG A 156 -8.19 7.43 10.04
CA ARG A 156 -7.21 6.85 9.11
C ARG A 156 -7.00 7.77 7.92
N VAL A 157 -8.09 8.24 7.31
CA VAL A 157 -8.01 9.16 6.17
C VAL A 157 -7.40 10.50 6.61
N LEU A 158 -7.79 11.00 7.78
CA LEU A 158 -7.25 12.22 8.38
C LEU A 158 -5.73 12.12 8.59
N GLU A 159 -5.25 11.00 9.13
CA GLU A 159 -3.82 10.72 9.33
C GLU A 159 -3.05 10.70 8.01
N LEU A 160 -3.62 10.09 6.95
CA LEU A 160 -2.99 10.07 5.63
C LEU A 160 -2.86 11.47 5.02
N PHE A 161 -3.86 12.34 5.20
CA PHE A 161 -3.77 13.74 4.79
C PHE A 161 -2.67 14.50 5.54
N LEU A 162 -2.59 14.34 6.86
CA LEU A 162 -1.55 14.98 7.66
C LEU A 162 -0.16 14.45 7.31
N LYS A 163 0.00 13.14 7.19
CA LYS A 163 1.27 12.47 6.83
C LYS A 163 1.72 12.84 5.42
N GLY A 164 0.80 13.06 4.49
CA GLY A 164 1.11 13.54 3.14
C GLY A 164 1.40 15.05 3.06
N GLY A 165 1.36 15.76 4.20
CA GLY A 165 1.69 17.17 4.33
C GLY A 165 0.56 18.15 3.98
N MET A 166 -0.70 17.75 4.07
CA MET A 166 -1.81 18.70 3.92
C MET A 166 -1.91 19.58 5.18
N PRO A 167 -1.78 20.91 5.08
CA PRO A 167 -1.91 21.77 6.24
C PRO A 167 -3.37 21.84 6.70
N VAL A 168 -3.59 21.96 8.01
CA VAL A 168 -4.93 22.09 8.61
C VAL A 168 -5.64 23.41 8.26
N SER A 169 -4.94 24.32 7.58
CA SER A 169 -5.44 25.56 7.02
C SER A 169 -5.82 25.47 5.53
N ALA A 170 -5.63 24.33 4.87
CA ALA A 170 -5.79 24.22 3.42
C ALA A 170 -7.25 24.41 2.97
N GLY A 171 -7.52 25.42 2.13
CA GLY A 171 -8.74 25.46 1.30
C GLY A 171 -10.06 25.64 2.04
N PHE A 172 -10.04 26.23 3.23
CA PHE A 172 -11.22 26.58 4.02
C PHE A 172 -11.43 28.10 3.94
N THR A 173 -12.65 28.53 3.62
CA THR A 173 -12.95 29.94 3.30
C THR A 173 -12.93 30.86 4.52
N ASP A 174 -13.34 30.34 5.67
CA ASP A 174 -13.65 31.17 6.83
C ASP A 174 -12.82 30.83 8.07
N GLN A 175 -12.63 29.54 8.38
CA GLN A 175 -11.80 29.08 9.50
C GLN A 175 -10.97 27.85 9.15
N GLN A 176 -10.01 27.50 10.00
CA GLN A 176 -9.18 26.31 9.83
C GLN A 176 -9.85 25.05 10.35
N LEU A 177 -9.38 23.87 9.91
CA LEU A 177 -9.97 22.58 10.31
C LEU A 177 -10.10 22.39 11.84
N PRO A 178 -9.10 22.74 12.68
CA PRO A 178 -9.21 22.55 14.12
C PRO A 178 -10.31 23.41 14.75
N PHE A 179 -10.62 24.58 14.17
CA PHE A 179 -11.75 25.38 14.61
C PHE A 179 -13.06 24.63 14.42
N TYR A 180 -13.32 24.08 13.23
CA TYR A 180 -14.55 23.33 12.97
C TYR A 180 -14.68 22.10 13.88
N VAL A 181 -13.59 21.36 14.07
CA VAL A 181 -13.55 20.19 14.96
C VAL A 181 -14.02 20.55 16.37
N VAL A 182 -13.62 21.72 16.87
CA VAL A 182 -13.98 22.19 18.21
C VAL A 182 -15.36 22.84 18.23
N ALA A 183 -15.63 23.81 17.36
CA ALA A 183 -16.87 24.58 17.34
C ALA A 183 -18.10 23.70 17.07
N GLU A 184 -18.00 22.79 16.10
CA GLU A 184 -19.09 21.88 15.72
C GLU A 184 -19.03 20.53 16.47
N ASN A 185 -18.03 20.33 17.34
CA ASN A 185 -17.83 19.08 18.10
C ASN A 185 -17.88 17.83 17.20
N PHE A 186 -17.00 17.78 16.20
CA PHE A 186 -16.97 16.68 15.24
C PHE A 186 -16.76 15.30 15.91
N PRO A 187 -17.23 14.21 15.27
CA PRO A 187 -17.00 12.86 15.76
C PRO A 187 -15.53 12.60 16.05
N LYS A 188 -15.23 12.03 17.23
CA LYS A 188 -13.86 11.77 17.71
C LYS A 188 -12.98 13.03 17.79
N ALA A 189 -13.55 14.21 18.05
CA ALA A 189 -12.81 15.47 18.17
C ALA A 189 -11.57 15.38 19.07
N LYS A 190 -11.65 14.68 20.23
CA LYS A 190 -10.48 14.45 21.11
C LYS A 190 -9.32 13.76 20.37
N ASP A 191 -9.61 12.68 19.65
CA ASP A 191 -8.59 11.95 18.88
C ASP A 191 -8.06 12.77 17.71
N GLN A 192 -8.92 13.54 17.03
CA GLN A 192 -8.50 14.43 15.94
C GLN A 192 -7.53 15.52 16.43
N LEU A 193 -7.84 16.17 17.56
CA LEU A 193 -6.97 17.19 18.17
C LEU A 193 -5.62 16.62 18.60
N LYS A 194 -5.64 15.40 19.19
CA LYS A 194 -4.41 14.68 19.50
C LYS A 194 -3.58 14.40 18.25
N LEU A 195 -4.24 13.98 17.17
CA LEU A 195 -3.58 13.73 15.89
C LEU A 195 -2.98 15.01 15.32
N PHE A 196 -3.70 16.13 15.30
CA PHE A 196 -3.17 17.42 14.85
C PHE A 196 -1.90 17.80 15.62
N LYS A 197 -1.91 17.67 16.95
CA LYS A 197 -0.74 17.92 17.78
C LYS A 197 0.43 16.99 17.45
N GLN A 198 0.15 15.69 17.25
CA GLN A 198 1.17 14.70 16.85
C GLN A 198 1.85 15.06 15.52
N TYR A 199 1.11 15.66 14.59
CA TYR A 199 1.61 16.12 13.29
C TYR A 199 2.09 17.58 13.29
N GLY A 200 2.36 18.15 14.46
CA GLY A 200 3.06 19.44 14.59
C GLY A 200 2.16 20.68 14.55
N VAL A 201 0.84 20.53 14.64
CA VAL A 201 -0.06 21.67 14.78
C VAL A 201 0.05 22.25 16.19
N ASP A 202 0.41 23.52 16.30
CA ASP A 202 0.35 24.25 17.56
C ASP A 202 -1.10 24.63 17.88
N LEU A 203 -1.73 23.91 18.82
CA LEU A 203 -3.12 24.16 19.23
C LEU A 203 -3.31 25.49 19.97
N ASN A 204 -2.23 26.19 20.34
CA ASN A 204 -2.27 27.54 20.89
C ASN A 204 -2.17 28.64 19.82
N ASP A 205 -1.97 28.29 18.55
CA ASP A 205 -1.86 29.26 17.48
C ASP A 205 -3.20 29.99 17.28
N GLN A 206 -3.18 31.32 17.46
CA GLN A 206 -4.34 32.18 17.30
C GLN A 206 -4.87 32.14 15.85
N HIS A 207 -4.03 31.84 14.86
CA HIS A 207 -4.46 31.70 13.47
C HIS A 207 -5.46 30.54 13.27
N LEU A 208 -5.48 29.54 14.17
CA LEU A 208 -6.45 28.44 14.09
C LEU A 208 -7.89 28.93 14.30
N VAL A 209 -8.08 29.99 15.07
CA VAL A 209 -9.39 30.55 15.42
C VAL A 209 -9.67 31.88 14.73
N ALA A 210 -8.73 32.36 13.90
CA ALA A 210 -8.82 33.67 13.29
C ALA A 210 -9.74 33.69 12.07
N LEU A 211 -10.61 34.71 12.02
CA LEU A 211 -11.43 35.03 10.85
C LEU A 211 -10.68 36.01 9.95
N VAL A 212 -10.66 35.75 8.63
CA VAL A 212 -9.87 36.48 7.62
C VAL A 212 -10.18 38.00 7.58
N HIS A 213 -11.33 38.43 8.09
CA HIS A 213 -11.78 39.83 8.07
C HIS A 213 -12.29 40.38 9.40
N ALA A 214 -12.11 39.67 10.53
CA ALA A 214 -12.55 40.17 11.83
C ALA A 214 -11.40 40.80 12.61
N ASN A 215 -11.73 41.76 13.47
CA ASN A 215 -10.75 42.39 14.35
C ASN A 215 -10.19 41.34 15.34
N PRO A 216 -8.87 41.17 15.48
CA PRO A 216 -8.26 40.19 16.39
C PRO A 216 -8.74 40.29 17.84
N SER A 217 -9.09 41.48 18.33
CA SER A 217 -9.60 41.66 19.70
C SER A 217 -11.02 41.13 19.90
N GLU A 218 -11.73 40.85 18.81
CA GLU A 218 -13.10 40.34 18.85
C GLU A 218 -13.17 38.83 18.68
N GLN A 219 -12.05 38.21 18.31
CA GLN A 219 -11.95 36.79 18.05
C GLN A 219 -11.60 36.03 19.35
N PRO A 220 -12.02 34.76 19.48
CA PRO A 220 -11.57 33.91 20.57
C PRO A 220 -10.04 33.85 20.61
N PRO A 221 -9.41 33.86 21.80
CA PRO A 221 -7.96 33.85 21.90
C PRO A 221 -7.32 32.53 21.42
N ASN A 222 -8.03 31.40 21.53
CA ASN A 222 -7.57 30.08 21.11
C ASN A 222 -8.73 29.06 21.06
N LEU A 223 -8.42 27.81 20.72
CA LEU A 223 -9.39 26.71 20.63
C LEU A 223 -10.10 26.41 21.97
N TYR A 224 -9.44 26.62 23.12
CA TYR A 224 -10.08 26.43 24.42
C TYR A 224 -11.25 27.40 24.62
N ALA A 225 -11.07 28.67 24.26
CA ALA A 225 -12.14 29.65 24.31
C ALA A 225 -13.30 29.30 23.37
N VAL A 226 -13.01 28.78 22.16
CA VAL A 226 -14.03 28.29 21.22
C VAL A 226 -14.84 27.15 21.83
N ALA A 227 -14.19 26.17 22.46
CA ALA A 227 -14.88 25.05 23.11
C ALA A 227 -15.82 25.54 24.23
N LYS A 228 -15.34 26.46 25.07
CA LYS A 228 -16.13 27.04 26.17
C LYS A 228 -17.32 27.85 25.67
N ASP A 229 -17.12 28.68 24.64
CA ASP A 229 -18.18 29.53 24.09
C ASP A 229 -19.31 28.73 23.42
N ASN A 230 -18.97 27.58 22.83
CA ASN A 230 -19.94 26.64 22.25
C ASN A 230 -20.52 25.63 23.25
N GLY A 231 -20.17 25.71 24.53
CA GLY A 231 -20.68 24.82 25.58
C GLY A 231 -20.07 23.42 25.60
N HIS A 232 -18.97 23.18 24.89
CA HIS A 232 -18.28 21.89 24.80
C HIS A 232 -17.29 21.70 25.95
N GLU A 233 -17.79 21.64 27.19
CA GLU A 233 -17.00 21.60 28.43
C GLU A 233 -15.99 20.44 28.48
N GLU A 234 -16.38 19.27 27.98
CA GLU A 234 -15.48 18.12 27.91
C GLU A 234 -14.31 18.34 26.94
N LEU A 235 -14.55 18.98 25.79
CA LEU A 235 -13.50 19.30 24.83
C LEU A 235 -12.61 20.42 25.36
N ALA A 236 -13.18 21.41 26.06
CA ALA A 236 -12.40 22.46 26.70
C ALA A 236 -11.44 21.86 27.74
N SER A 237 -11.94 20.96 28.59
CA SER A 237 -11.12 20.24 29.58
C SER A 237 -10.00 19.44 28.90
N TYR A 238 -10.31 18.74 27.82
CA TYR A 238 -9.33 17.97 27.06
C TYR A 238 -8.28 18.86 26.35
N LEU A 239 -8.67 20.01 25.81
CA LEU A 239 -7.73 20.98 25.24
C LEU A 239 -6.76 21.52 26.29
N ALA A 240 -7.24 21.75 27.52
CA ALA A 240 -6.38 22.12 28.64
C ALA A 240 -5.38 21.00 28.99
N GLU A 241 -5.82 19.74 29.00
CA GLU A 241 -4.93 18.57 29.17
C GLU A 241 -3.89 18.46 28.05
N LEU A 242 -4.26 18.83 26.81
CA LEU A 242 -3.33 18.93 25.68
C LEU A 242 -2.42 20.15 25.74
N GLY A 243 -2.48 20.99 26.79
CA GLY A 243 -1.59 22.13 27.00
C GLY A 243 -2.01 23.40 26.25
N VAL A 244 -3.29 23.51 25.87
CA VAL A 244 -3.85 24.79 25.39
C VAL A 244 -4.06 25.73 26.57
N LYS A 245 -3.63 26.99 26.42
CA LYS A 245 -3.74 28.03 27.46
C LYS A 245 -5.20 28.30 27.82
N THR A 246 -5.51 28.40 29.11
CA THR A 246 -6.89 28.56 29.61
C THR A 246 -7.17 29.94 30.23
N ASP A 247 -6.12 30.70 30.51
CA ASP A 247 -6.14 32.00 31.20
C ASP A 247 -6.81 33.12 30.39
N GLY A 248 -6.70 33.08 29.06
CA GLY A 248 -7.26 34.11 28.17
C GLY A 248 -8.80 34.15 28.10
N TYR A 249 -9.50 33.07 28.45
CA TYR A 249 -10.95 32.98 28.22
C TYR A 249 -11.77 33.96 29.07
N ALA A 250 -11.48 34.06 30.37
CA ALA A 250 -12.28 34.88 31.29
C ALA A 250 -12.19 36.37 30.98
N ALA A 251 -10.99 36.86 30.63
CA ALA A 251 -10.76 38.25 30.23
C ALA A 251 -11.49 38.57 28.92
N TRP A 252 -11.29 37.72 27.90
CA TRP A 252 -11.96 37.85 26.61
C TRP A 252 -13.49 37.85 26.73
N LYS A 253 -14.06 36.94 27.54
CA LYS A 253 -15.51 36.85 27.70
C LYS A 253 -16.11 38.11 28.33
N LYS A 254 -15.44 38.67 29.32
CA LYS A 254 -15.84 39.94 29.95
C LYS A 254 -15.82 41.11 28.96
N GLU A 255 -14.77 41.22 28.16
CA GLU A 255 -14.66 42.25 27.11
C GLU A 255 -15.72 42.10 26.02
N GLU A 256 -16.04 40.86 25.63
CA GLU A 256 -17.12 40.55 24.70
C GLU A 256 -18.49 41.00 25.25
N GLU A 257 -18.77 40.73 26.53
CA GLU A 257 -20.00 41.15 27.20
C GLU A 257 -20.11 42.67 27.36
N GLU A 258 -18.99 43.36 27.61
CA GLU A 258 -18.94 44.83 27.65
C GLU A 258 -19.19 45.44 26.26
N ARG A 259 -18.61 44.90 25.19
CA ARG A 259 -18.90 45.32 23.81
C ARG A 259 -20.38 45.11 23.45
N LYS A 260 -20.94 43.95 23.75
CA LYS A 260 -22.36 43.65 23.50
C LYS A 260 -23.27 44.62 24.25
N ARG A 261 -22.95 44.95 25.51
CA ARG A 261 -23.67 45.99 26.27
C ARG A 261 -23.58 47.34 25.59
N ASN A 262 -22.38 47.81 25.24
CA ASN A 262 -22.17 49.14 24.66
C ASN A 262 -22.87 49.29 23.29
N ASN A 263 -22.85 48.25 22.45
CA ASN A 263 -23.56 48.24 21.17
C ASN A 263 -25.08 48.26 21.34
N ASN A 264 -25.61 47.60 22.38
CA ASN A 264 -27.05 47.65 22.67
C ASN A 264 -27.51 49.02 23.22
N PHE A 265 -26.61 49.82 23.81
CA PHE A 265 -26.93 51.17 24.28
C PHE A 265 -26.84 52.25 23.20
N HIS A 266 -26.22 51.97 22.04
CA HIS A 266 -26.14 52.89 20.89
C HIS A 266 -26.57 52.20 19.59
N PRO A 267 -27.87 51.85 19.42
CA PRO A 267 -28.36 51.26 18.19
C PRO A 267 -28.46 52.36 17.11
N GLY A 268 -27.36 52.63 16.42
CA GLY A 268 -27.32 53.49 15.23
C GLY A 268 -27.47 54.99 15.51
N ILE A 269 -26.33 55.69 15.41
CA ILE A 269 -26.31 56.99 14.72
C ILE A 269 -25.83 56.68 13.29
#